data_AF-A0A0S1Y921-F1
#
_entry.id   AF-A0A0S1Y921-F1
#
_cell.length_a   1.000
_cell.length_b   1.000
_cell.length_c   1.000
_cell.angle_alpha   90.00
_cell.angle_beta   90.00
_cell.angle_gamma   90.00
#
_symmetry.space_group_name_H-M   'P 1'
#
loop_
_entity.id
_entity.type
_entity.pdbx_description
1 polymer ?
#
loop_
_entity_poly.entity_id
_entity_poly.type
_entity_poly.pdbx_seq_one_letter_code
_entity_poly.pdbx_strand_id
1 'polypeptide(L)'
;MGDTHTPPARWREGTLTVPALRELAAHTALNLIEVRSHASDAAPLAQGATPVFWKDLLWLPDIRDFADEALLRQRLRALGLDADRPTILYGDHCQYGFYARWALRHAGLRPVFVLEQPEALTEALPAAAGALPAAAIESGPAPRRALRQDVLEAIGQDRVQIVDARSREEYDGWRVSPPGNDDHGAERAGHVPGARNLHYLDLLDAHGRLRPDEELRARVEAAGLRADRPVIAYCRLSHRASLLTFVLQERLGFADVRLYDGSWTEWGSTVGSPIAHHRPSPTL
;
A
#
# COMPACT_ATOMS: atom_id res chain seq x y z
N MET A 1 46.59 -15.21 0.01
CA MET A 1 45.67 -14.18 0.51
C MET A 1 44.31 -14.59 0.02
N GLY A 2 43.49 -15.15 0.91
CA GLY A 2 42.17 -15.66 0.56
C GLY A 2 41.22 -14.49 0.39
N ASP A 3 40.68 -14.33 -0.81
CA ASP A 3 39.50 -13.50 -1.04
C ASP A 3 38.35 -14.09 -0.23
N THR A 4 38.08 -13.48 0.93
CA THR A 4 36.81 -13.66 1.63
C THR A 4 35.75 -12.99 0.77
N HIS A 5 35.22 -13.74 -0.20
CA HIS A 5 34.03 -13.34 -0.96
C HIS A 5 32.86 -13.41 0.01
N THR A 6 32.69 -12.35 0.82
CA THR A 6 31.45 -12.11 1.55
C THR A 6 30.34 -12.11 0.50
N PRO A 7 29.36 -13.04 0.56
CA PRO A 7 28.28 -13.04 -0.41
C PRO A 7 27.61 -11.66 -0.35
N PRO A 8 27.25 -11.07 -1.50
CA PRO A 8 26.64 -9.75 -1.52
C PRO A 8 25.39 -9.74 -0.64
N ALA A 9 25.15 -8.63 0.05
CA ALA A 9 23.92 -8.41 0.78
C ALA A 9 22.73 -8.72 -0.14
N ARG A 10 21.88 -9.67 0.28
CA ARG A 10 20.64 -9.98 -0.43
C ARG A 10 19.55 -9.06 0.08
N TRP A 11 18.98 -8.28 -0.82
CA TRP A 11 17.90 -7.36 -0.52
C TRP A 11 16.57 -8.06 -0.77
N ARG A 12 15.62 -7.96 0.17
CA ARG A 12 14.25 -8.43 -0.05
C ARG A 12 13.34 -7.24 -0.33
N GLU A 13 12.59 -7.30 -1.42
CA GLU A 13 11.63 -6.26 -1.80
C GLU A 13 10.55 -6.08 -0.71
N GLY A 14 10.67 -5.01 0.08
CA GLY A 14 9.83 -4.81 1.27
C GLY A 14 9.98 -3.40 1.80
N THR A 15 10.29 -3.27 3.08
CA THR A 15 10.66 -1.99 3.69
C THR A 15 12.18 -1.86 3.82
N LEU A 16 12.68 -0.61 3.82
CA LEU A 16 14.08 -0.28 4.06
C LEU A 16 14.19 0.74 5.19
N THR A 17 15.14 0.55 6.09
CA THR A 17 15.58 1.61 7.00
C THR A 17 16.52 2.56 6.26
N VAL A 18 16.74 3.78 6.78
CA VAL A 18 17.69 4.74 6.20
C VAL A 18 19.12 4.15 6.07
N PRO A 19 19.69 3.45 7.07
CA PRO A 19 20.99 2.79 6.91
C PRO A 19 21.00 1.77 5.76
N ALA A 20 19.95 0.96 5.64
CA ALA A 20 19.83 -0.04 4.58
C ALA A 20 19.68 0.63 3.20
N LEU A 21 18.92 1.72 3.10
CA LEU A 21 18.84 2.53 1.89
C LEU A 21 20.21 3.08 1.47
N ARG A 22 21.01 3.59 2.42
CA ARG A 22 22.36 4.10 2.11
C ARG A 22 23.30 3.02 1.62
N GLU A 23 23.23 1.83 2.22
CA GLU A 23 24.00 0.68 1.77
C GLU A 23 23.58 0.26 0.35
N LEU A 24 22.29 0.20 0.05
CA LEU A 24 21.80 -0.08 -1.31
C LEU A 24 22.28 0.99 -2.31
N ALA A 25 22.18 2.28 -1.94
CA ALA A 25 22.59 3.41 -2.78
C ALA A 25 24.08 3.40 -3.12
N ALA A 26 24.94 2.88 -2.23
CA ALA A 26 26.37 2.73 -2.49
C ALA A 26 26.65 1.73 -3.63
N HIS A 27 25.74 0.78 -3.87
CA HIS A 27 25.90 -0.24 -4.91
C HIS A 27 25.24 0.14 -6.24
N THR A 28 24.12 0.86 -6.21
CA THR A 28 23.35 1.20 -7.41
C THR A 28 22.64 2.54 -7.27
N ALA A 29 22.51 3.25 -8.39
CA ALA A 29 21.63 4.40 -8.45
C ALA A 29 20.17 3.95 -8.27
N LEU A 30 19.36 4.80 -7.66
CA LEU A 30 17.97 4.52 -7.32
C LEU A 30 17.07 5.73 -7.56
N ASN A 31 15.77 5.49 -7.67
CA ASN A 31 14.76 6.54 -7.60
C ASN A 31 14.29 6.66 -6.14
N LEU A 32 14.18 7.89 -5.63
CA LEU A 32 13.56 8.16 -4.34
C LEU A 32 12.36 9.07 -4.57
N ILE A 33 11.17 8.63 -4.18
CA ILE A 33 9.90 9.30 -4.49
C ILE A 33 9.09 9.49 -3.21
N GLU A 34 8.65 10.73 -2.96
CA GLU A 34 7.63 11.04 -1.97
C GLU A 34 6.25 11.05 -2.64
N VAL A 35 5.37 10.16 -2.22
CA VAL A 35 4.01 10.03 -2.74
C VAL A 35 3.07 10.85 -1.88
N ARG A 36 2.50 11.90 -2.44
CA ARG A 36 1.71 12.89 -1.72
C ARG A 36 0.23 12.65 -1.86
N SER A 37 -0.51 12.93 -0.79
CA SER A 37 -1.97 12.92 -0.70
C SER A 37 -2.65 14.05 -1.49
N HIS A 38 -1.93 15.14 -1.76
CA HIS A 38 -2.35 16.28 -2.58
C HIS A 38 -1.16 16.86 -3.36
N ALA A 39 -1.44 17.61 -4.43
CA ALA A 39 -0.42 18.39 -5.13
C ALA A 39 0.13 19.50 -4.21
N SER A 40 1.44 19.70 -4.21
CA SER A 40 2.13 20.66 -3.35
C SER A 40 3.52 20.98 -3.88
N ASP A 41 3.95 22.24 -3.74
CA ASP A 41 5.30 22.71 -4.04
C ASP A 41 6.25 22.62 -2.83
N ALA A 42 5.77 22.10 -1.70
CA ALA A 42 6.61 21.92 -0.51
C ALA A 42 7.82 21.04 -0.83
N ALA A 43 8.97 21.33 -0.20
CA ALA A 43 10.12 20.44 -0.25
C ALA A 43 9.75 19.05 0.31
N PRO A 44 10.32 17.97 -0.25
CA PRO A 44 10.10 16.63 0.26
C PRO A 44 10.75 16.43 1.64
N LEU A 45 10.26 15.46 2.40
CA LEU A 45 10.73 15.15 3.74
C LEU A 45 12.15 14.56 3.75
N ALA A 46 12.41 13.63 2.83
CA ALA A 46 13.71 12.98 2.67
C ALA A 46 14.55 13.71 1.61
N GLN A 47 15.82 13.99 1.92
CA GLN A 47 16.71 14.70 0.99
C GLN A 47 16.88 13.93 -0.32
N GLY A 48 16.73 14.63 -1.45
CA GLY A 48 16.89 14.08 -2.79
C GLY A 48 15.68 13.31 -3.32
N ALA A 49 14.57 13.27 -2.58
CA ALA A 49 13.35 12.67 -3.08
C ALA A 49 12.67 13.54 -4.15
N THR A 50 11.96 12.90 -5.07
CA THR A 50 11.07 13.58 -6.02
C THR A 50 9.63 13.50 -5.50
N PRO A 51 8.99 14.62 -5.12
CA PRO A 51 7.61 14.60 -4.70
C PRO A 51 6.66 14.44 -5.88
N VAL A 52 5.62 13.63 -5.71
CA VAL A 52 4.62 13.39 -6.76
C VAL A 52 3.23 13.17 -6.15
N PHE A 53 2.22 13.79 -6.74
CA PHE A 53 0.84 13.53 -6.37
C PHE A 53 0.43 12.12 -6.83
N TRP A 54 -0.18 11.35 -5.92
CA TRP A 54 -0.45 9.94 -6.16
C TRP A 54 -1.33 9.68 -7.40
N LYS A 55 -2.35 10.52 -7.67
CA LYS A 55 -3.23 10.31 -8.84
C LYS A 55 -2.47 10.48 -10.15
N ASP A 56 -1.67 11.54 -10.23
CA ASP A 56 -0.92 11.88 -11.43
C ASP A 56 0.09 10.80 -11.79
N LEU A 57 0.69 10.16 -10.78
CA LEU A 57 1.59 9.03 -11.02
C LEU A 57 0.84 7.74 -11.34
N LEU A 58 -0.20 7.40 -10.57
CA LEU A 58 -0.68 6.01 -10.48
C LEU A 58 -1.95 5.72 -11.28
N TRP A 59 -2.76 6.72 -11.63
CA TRP A 59 -4.07 6.50 -12.27
C TRP A 59 -4.07 6.89 -13.74
N LEU A 60 -4.94 6.26 -14.52
CA LEU A 60 -5.33 6.77 -15.84
C LEU A 60 -6.12 8.09 -15.66
N PRO A 61 -5.99 9.05 -16.58
CA PRO A 61 -6.59 10.37 -16.44
C PRO A 61 -8.13 10.32 -16.49
N ASP A 62 -8.69 9.54 -17.42
CA ASP A 62 -10.13 9.53 -17.71
C ASP A 62 -10.83 8.24 -17.28
N ILE A 63 -10.05 7.24 -16.84
CA ILE A 63 -10.55 5.94 -16.41
C ILE A 63 -10.13 5.74 -14.95
N ARG A 64 -11.07 5.34 -14.10
CA ARG A 64 -10.76 4.96 -12.72
C ARG A 64 -10.08 3.58 -12.70
N ASP A 65 -8.83 3.56 -13.12
CA ASP A 65 -7.97 2.38 -13.12
C ASP A 65 -6.49 2.80 -13.02
N PHE A 66 -5.63 1.84 -12.76
CA PHE A 66 -4.19 2.06 -12.65
C PHE A 66 -3.55 2.29 -14.01
N ALA A 67 -2.50 3.11 -14.02
CA ALA A 67 -1.59 3.22 -15.15
C ALA A 67 -0.87 1.88 -15.38
N ASP A 68 -0.71 1.52 -16.66
CA ASP A 68 0.08 0.35 -17.06
C ASP A 68 1.59 0.60 -16.96
N GLU A 69 2.38 -0.45 -17.24
CA GLU A 69 3.84 -0.37 -17.19
C GLU A 69 4.40 0.73 -18.11
N ALA A 70 3.87 0.84 -19.34
CA ALA A 70 4.36 1.79 -20.32
C ALA A 70 4.17 3.23 -19.85
N LEU A 71 2.98 3.55 -19.34
CA LEU A 71 2.64 4.87 -18.83
C LEU A 71 3.41 5.20 -17.55
N LEU A 72 3.57 4.25 -16.62
CA LEU A 72 4.38 4.46 -15.42
C LEU A 72 5.83 4.75 -15.78
N ARG A 73 6.43 3.99 -16.69
CA ARG A 73 7.79 4.24 -17.19
C ARG A 73 7.91 5.61 -17.86
N GLN A 74 6.91 6.03 -18.63
CA GLN A 74 6.87 7.37 -19.23
C GLN A 74 6.82 8.45 -18.16
N ARG A 75 5.96 8.31 -17.13
CA ARG A 75 5.82 9.27 -16.04
C ARG A 75 7.09 9.39 -15.21
N LEU A 76 7.74 8.27 -14.88
CA LEU A 76 9.02 8.28 -14.19
C LEU A 76 10.09 9.04 -15.00
N ARG A 77 10.21 8.79 -16.31
CA ARG A 77 11.12 9.56 -17.18
C ARG A 77 10.80 11.05 -17.22
N ALA A 78 9.52 11.41 -17.25
CA ALA A 78 9.08 12.81 -17.23
C ALA A 78 9.46 13.52 -15.91
N LEU A 79 9.57 12.77 -14.82
CA LEU A 79 10.06 13.24 -13.52
C LEU A 79 11.60 13.27 -13.42
N GLY A 80 12.32 12.95 -14.49
CA GLY A 80 13.79 12.84 -14.48
C GLY A 80 14.31 11.57 -13.78
N LEU A 81 13.44 10.59 -13.55
CA LEU A 81 13.77 9.31 -12.92
C LEU A 81 14.02 8.23 -13.98
N ASP A 82 14.75 7.21 -13.59
CA ASP A 82 15.12 6.09 -14.46
C ASP A 82 14.27 4.88 -14.10
N ALA A 83 13.33 4.53 -14.99
CA ALA A 83 12.33 3.51 -14.71
C ALA A 83 12.90 2.07 -14.63
N ASP A 84 14.17 1.87 -14.96
CA ASP A 84 14.88 0.59 -14.81
C ASP A 84 15.64 0.47 -13.49
N ARG A 85 15.67 1.54 -12.67
CA ARG A 85 16.32 1.54 -11.36
C ARG A 85 15.40 1.07 -10.24
N PRO A 86 15.97 0.55 -9.13
CA PRO A 86 15.24 0.36 -7.89
C PRO A 86 14.49 1.64 -7.50
N THR A 87 13.20 1.49 -7.20
CA THR A 87 12.34 2.61 -6.81
C THR A 87 12.01 2.54 -5.33
N ILE A 88 12.36 3.58 -4.60
CA ILE A 88 12.16 3.72 -3.16
C ILE A 88 11.04 4.73 -2.93
N LEU A 89 9.98 4.29 -2.27
CA LEU A 89 8.77 5.08 -2.04
C LEU A 89 8.61 5.40 -0.56
N TYR A 90 8.12 6.58 -0.22
CA TYR A 90 7.44 6.84 1.05
C TYR A 90 6.27 7.78 0.78
N GLY A 91 5.38 7.95 1.76
CA GLY A 91 4.28 8.90 1.63
C GLY A 91 4.34 10.00 2.67
N ASP A 92 3.74 11.14 2.36
CA ASP A 92 3.41 12.18 3.34
C ASP A 92 2.55 11.62 4.49
N HIS A 93 1.67 10.70 4.13
CA HIS A 93 1.09 9.70 5.01
C HIS A 93 1.52 8.30 4.54
N CYS A 94 1.95 7.45 5.48
CA CYS A 94 2.61 6.18 5.17
C CYS A 94 1.85 5.30 4.16
N GLN A 95 0.51 5.28 4.19
CA GLN A 95 -0.31 4.46 3.31
C GLN A 95 -0.11 4.75 1.81
N TYR A 96 0.28 5.98 1.45
CA TYR A 96 0.52 6.35 0.05
C TYR A 96 1.79 5.71 -0.52
N GLY A 97 2.84 5.53 0.29
CA GLY A 97 4.02 4.77 -0.11
C GLY A 97 3.70 3.31 -0.38
N PHE A 98 2.91 2.67 0.49
CA PHE A 98 2.45 1.29 0.28
C PHE A 98 1.51 1.16 -0.91
N TYR A 99 0.64 2.15 -1.13
CA TYR A 99 -0.26 2.20 -2.28
C TYR A 99 0.49 2.28 -3.61
N ALA A 100 1.45 3.21 -3.71
CA ALA A 100 2.30 3.30 -4.88
C ALA A 100 3.13 2.03 -5.09
N ARG A 101 3.65 1.41 -4.02
CA ARG A 101 4.36 0.13 -4.12
C ARG A 101 3.45 -0.94 -4.72
N TRP A 102 2.20 -1.05 -4.22
CA TRP A 102 1.25 -2.02 -4.76
C TRP A 102 1.00 -1.77 -6.25
N ALA A 103 0.73 -0.52 -6.65
CA ALA A 103 0.41 -0.16 -8.03
C ALA A 103 1.57 -0.39 -9.01
N LEU A 104 2.79 0.04 -8.65
CA LEU A 104 3.97 -0.17 -9.50
C LEU A 104 4.26 -1.67 -9.69
N ARG A 105 4.20 -2.46 -8.61
CA ARG A 105 4.40 -3.91 -8.68
C ARG A 105 3.28 -4.63 -9.43
N HIS A 106 2.05 -4.13 -9.33
CA HIS A 106 0.90 -4.64 -10.09
C HIS A 106 1.08 -4.42 -11.60
N ALA A 107 1.60 -3.26 -12.00
CA ALA A 107 1.91 -2.96 -13.38
C ALA A 107 3.14 -3.73 -13.91
N GLY A 108 4.01 -4.24 -13.04
CA GLY A 108 5.19 -5.03 -13.42
C GLY A 108 6.53 -4.37 -13.10
N LEU A 109 6.54 -3.11 -12.64
CA LEU A 109 7.76 -2.41 -12.25
C LEU A 109 8.34 -3.00 -10.97
N ARG A 110 9.62 -3.37 -11.03
CA ARG A 110 10.42 -3.93 -9.93
C ARG A 110 11.88 -3.55 -10.12
N PRO A 111 12.67 -3.44 -9.03
CA PRO A 111 12.27 -3.65 -7.63
C PRO A 111 11.73 -2.37 -6.98
N VAL A 112 10.75 -2.50 -6.09
CA VAL A 112 10.06 -1.39 -5.41
C VAL A 112 10.01 -1.58 -3.89
N PHE A 113 10.60 -0.64 -3.16
CA PHE A 113 10.70 -0.65 -1.70
C PHE A 113 9.90 0.49 -1.08
N VAL A 114 9.57 0.35 0.21
CA VAL A 114 9.05 1.44 1.04
C VAL A 114 10.11 1.89 2.06
N LEU A 115 10.44 3.17 2.13
CA LEU A 115 11.36 3.73 3.11
C LEU A 115 10.66 3.94 4.46
N GLU A 116 11.27 3.40 5.50
CA GLU A 116 10.91 3.65 6.90
C GLU A 116 11.65 4.87 7.42
N GLN A 117 10.96 5.70 8.21
CA GLN A 117 11.52 6.89 8.85
C GLN A 117 12.20 7.84 7.85
N PRO A 118 11.50 8.28 6.79
CA PRO A 118 12.05 9.18 5.78
C PRO A 118 12.62 10.48 6.37
N GLU A 119 12.11 10.94 7.51
CA GLU A 119 12.60 12.11 8.24
C GLU A 119 14.05 12.00 8.71
N ALA A 120 14.58 10.77 8.82
CA ALA A 120 15.96 10.53 9.20
C ALA A 120 16.95 10.63 8.02
N LEU A 121 16.47 10.72 6.77
CA LEU A 121 17.33 10.92 5.60
C LEU A 121 17.56 12.42 5.34
N THR A 122 18.43 13.00 6.15
CA THR A 122 18.76 14.44 6.14
C THR A 122 20.03 14.80 5.36
N GLU A 123 20.74 13.80 4.83
CA GLU A 123 21.93 14.01 4.01
C GLU A 123 21.77 13.28 2.67
N ALA A 124 22.53 13.72 1.66
CA ALA A 124 22.55 13.08 0.36
C ALA A 124 22.96 11.60 0.45
N LEU A 125 22.33 10.77 -0.38
CA LEU A 125 22.75 9.38 -0.57
C LEU A 125 24.14 9.33 -1.22
N PRO A 126 24.96 8.32 -0.89
CA PRO A 126 26.26 8.15 -1.51
C PRO A 126 26.14 7.96 -3.03
N ALA A 127 27.19 8.34 -3.76
CA ALA A 127 27.27 8.04 -5.18
C ALA A 127 27.35 6.52 -5.37
N ALA A 128 26.60 6.01 -6.35
CA ALA A 128 26.62 4.59 -6.69
C ALA A 128 27.96 4.17 -7.28
N ALA A 129 28.53 3.07 -6.79
CA ALA A 129 29.77 2.49 -7.31
C ALA A 129 29.59 1.74 -8.64
N GLY A 130 28.35 1.46 -9.05
CA GLY A 130 28.04 0.72 -10.27
C GLY A 130 26.55 0.39 -10.42
N ALA A 131 26.27 -0.78 -10.99
CA ALA A 131 24.92 -1.32 -11.13
C ALA A 131 24.80 -2.62 -10.32
N LEU A 132 23.69 -2.77 -9.60
CA LEU A 132 23.39 -3.99 -8.87
C LEU A 132 22.81 -5.05 -9.85
N PRO A 133 23.33 -6.28 -9.89
CA PRO A 133 22.71 -7.35 -10.68
C PRO A 133 21.27 -7.59 -10.23
N ALA A 134 20.34 -7.80 -11.18
CA ALA A 134 18.93 -8.04 -10.87
C ALA A 134 18.71 -9.21 -9.88
N ALA A 135 19.58 -10.23 -9.90
CA ALA A 135 19.53 -11.38 -9.01
C ALA A 135 19.89 -11.06 -7.54
N ALA A 136 20.40 -9.86 -7.23
CA ALA A 136 20.74 -9.46 -5.87
C ALA A 136 19.52 -9.00 -5.05
N ILE A 137 18.36 -8.81 -5.71
CA ILE A 137 17.11 -8.40 -5.08
C ILE A 137 16.09 -9.53 -5.23
N GLU A 138 15.66 -10.08 -4.10
CA GLU A 138 14.58 -11.06 -4.04
C GLU A 138 13.23 -10.35 -4.08
N SER A 139 12.48 -10.57 -5.15
CA SER A 139 11.10 -10.10 -5.30
C SER A 139 10.11 -11.18 -4.87
N GLY A 140 9.11 -10.77 -4.09
CA GLY A 140 7.94 -11.61 -3.82
C GLY A 140 7.02 -11.78 -5.06
N PRO A 141 5.94 -12.57 -4.94
CA PRO A 141 4.95 -12.69 -6.00
C PRO A 141 4.33 -11.33 -6.36
N ALA A 142 3.77 -11.23 -7.57
CA ALA A 142 3.01 -10.05 -7.98
C ALA A 142 1.82 -9.82 -7.03
N PRO A 143 1.49 -8.57 -6.69
CA PRO A 143 0.28 -8.28 -5.92
C PRO A 143 -0.97 -8.71 -6.69
N ARG A 144 -1.97 -9.22 -5.97
CA ARG A 144 -3.22 -9.68 -6.55
C ARG A 144 -4.32 -8.64 -6.38
N ARG A 145 -5.11 -8.45 -7.43
CA ARG A 145 -6.27 -7.54 -7.47
C ARG A 145 -7.56 -8.35 -7.36
N ALA A 146 -8.55 -7.81 -6.67
CA ALA A 146 -9.93 -8.27 -6.68
C ALA A 146 -10.81 -7.16 -7.25
N LEU A 147 -11.88 -7.53 -7.95
CA LEU A 147 -12.88 -6.62 -8.47
C LEU A 147 -14.19 -6.79 -7.69
N ARG A 148 -15.16 -5.92 -7.97
CA ARG A 148 -16.47 -5.95 -7.33
C ARG A 148 -17.13 -7.34 -7.39
N GLN A 149 -16.99 -8.04 -8.51
CA GLN A 149 -17.57 -9.37 -8.69
C GLN A 149 -16.95 -10.42 -7.75
N ASP A 150 -15.63 -10.38 -7.53
CA ASP A 150 -14.96 -11.27 -6.57
C ASP A 150 -15.49 -11.05 -5.14
N VAL A 151 -15.77 -9.80 -4.78
CA VAL A 151 -16.34 -9.45 -3.47
C VAL A 151 -17.77 -9.98 -3.35
N LEU A 152 -18.61 -9.81 -4.37
CA LEU A 152 -19.97 -10.35 -4.39
C LEU A 152 -19.98 -11.88 -4.21
N GLU A 153 -19.09 -12.58 -4.90
CA GLU A 153 -18.96 -14.04 -4.82
C GLU A 153 -18.41 -14.52 -3.48
N ALA A 154 -17.67 -13.67 -2.76
CA ALA A 154 -17.15 -13.98 -1.44
C ALA A 154 -18.19 -13.80 -0.32
N ILE A 155 -19.26 -13.03 -0.53
CA ILE A 155 -20.30 -12.81 0.49
C ILE A 155 -21.00 -14.13 0.81
N GLY A 156 -21.10 -14.43 2.10
CA GLY A 156 -21.71 -15.66 2.61
C GLY A 156 -20.87 -16.92 2.40
N GLN A 157 -19.61 -16.79 1.95
CA GLN A 157 -18.70 -17.91 1.77
C GLN A 157 -17.64 -17.94 2.89
N ASP A 158 -17.65 -18.98 3.73
CA ASP A 158 -16.68 -19.12 4.83
C ASP A 158 -15.22 -19.32 4.37
N ARG A 159 -15.02 -19.56 3.06
CA ARG A 159 -13.71 -19.80 2.43
C ARG A 159 -12.91 -18.52 2.19
N VAL A 160 -13.52 -17.34 2.10
CA VAL A 160 -12.82 -16.07 1.82
C VAL A 160 -13.13 -15.07 2.92
N GLN A 161 -12.11 -14.41 3.44
CA GLN A 161 -12.23 -13.42 4.49
C GLN A 161 -12.23 -12.02 3.86
N ILE A 162 -13.34 -11.28 3.99
CA ILE A 162 -13.39 -9.89 3.56
C ILE A 162 -12.97 -9.01 4.74
N VAL A 163 -12.00 -8.12 4.53
CA VAL A 163 -11.51 -7.20 5.58
C VAL A 163 -11.64 -5.74 5.17
N ASP A 164 -12.27 -4.97 6.04
CA ASP A 164 -12.46 -3.53 5.94
C ASP A 164 -11.38 -2.81 6.77
N ALA A 165 -10.50 -2.08 6.09
CA ALA A 165 -9.40 -1.34 6.72
C ALA A 165 -9.76 0.09 7.14
N ARG A 166 -11.04 0.47 7.08
CA ARG A 166 -11.55 1.79 7.48
C ARG A 166 -11.71 1.92 8.99
N SER A 167 -12.01 3.14 9.46
CA SER A 167 -12.30 3.39 10.87
C SER A 167 -13.58 2.65 11.31
N ARG A 168 -13.77 2.53 12.62
CA ARG A 168 -14.96 1.90 13.18
C ARG A 168 -16.24 2.64 12.80
N GLU A 169 -16.22 3.97 12.75
CA GLU A 169 -17.35 4.81 12.36
C GLU A 169 -17.73 4.64 10.88
N GLU A 170 -16.74 4.50 10.00
CA GLU A 170 -16.96 4.18 8.58
C GLU A 170 -17.57 2.77 8.42
N TYR A 171 -17.03 1.79 9.15
CA TYR A 171 -17.49 0.40 9.12
C TYR A 171 -18.92 0.25 9.68
N ASP A 172 -19.21 0.84 10.84
CA ASP A 172 -20.52 0.75 11.50
C ASP A 172 -21.63 1.52 10.74
N GLY A 173 -21.24 2.31 9.74
CA GLY A 173 -22.15 3.06 8.86
C GLY A 173 -22.52 4.44 9.37
N TRP A 174 -21.76 5.00 10.31
CA TRP A 174 -21.92 6.38 10.74
C TRP A 174 -21.35 7.36 9.72
N ARG A 175 -20.33 6.94 8.94
CA ARG A 175 -19.57 7.79 8.03
C ARG A 175 -19.26 7.09 6.71
N VAL A 176 -18.93 7.88 5.69
CA VAL A 176 -18.38 7.38 4.42
C VAL A 176 -16.95 7.87 4.17
N SER A 177 -16.46 8.77 5.03
CA SER A 177 -15.09 9.28 5.01
C SER A 177 -14.42 9.21 6.38
N PRO A 178 -13.07 9.21 6.44
CA PRO A 178 -12.33 9.15 7.70
C PRO A 178 -12.75 10.26 8.68
N PRO A 179 -12.81 9.97 9.99
CA PRO A 179 -13.06 10.97 11.05
C PRO A 179 -12.30 12.28 10.83
N GLY A 180 -12.98 13.41 11.07
CA GLY A 180 -12.39 14.76 10.94
C GLY A 180 -12.50 15.42 9.56
N ASN A 181 -12.90 14.68 8.51
CA ASN A 181 -13.22 15.24 7.19
C ASN A 181 -14.73 15.25 6.94
N ASP A 182 -15.23 16.09 6.04
CA ASP A 182 -16.62 16.01 5.59
C ASP A 182 -16.95 14.65 4.95
N ASP A 183 -18.18 14.17 5.18
CA ASP A 183 -18.64 12.90 4.63
C ASP A 183 -18.92 13.02 3.12
N HIS A 184 -18.02 12.45 2.31
CA HIS A 184 -18.12 12.46 0.85
C HIS A 184 -17.64 11.14 0.20
N GLY A 185 -17.96 10.95 -1.07
CA GLY A 185 -17.36 9.90 -1.92
C GLY A 185 -18.03 8.53 -1.88
N ALA A 186 -19.16 8.37 -1.18
CA ALA A 186 -20.07 7.23 -1.35
C ALA A 186 -21.51 7.65 -1.04
N GLU A 187 -22.49 7.09 -1.77
CA GLU A 187 -23.92 7.39 -1.59
C GLU A 187 -24.54 6.70 -0.36
N ARG A 188 -23.90 5.65 0.15
CA ARG A 188 -24.38 4.86 1.29
C ARG A 188 -23.24 4.59 2.28
N ALA A 189 -23.58 4.64 3.56
CA ALA A 189 -22.69 4.29 4.67
C ALA A 189 -22.94 2.83 5.11
N GLY A 190 -21.91 2.19 5.67
CA GLY A 190 -21.94 0.80 6.11
C GLY A 190 -20.67 0.08 5.68
N HIS A 191 -20.73 -1.24 5.58
CA HIS A 191 -19.66 -2.12 5.12
C HIS A 191 -20.22 -3.26 4.23
N VAL A 192 -19.32 -3.97 3.56
CA VAL A 192 -19.65 -5.19 2.80
C VAL A 192 -20.15 -6.26 3.79
N PRO A 193 -21.30 -6.91 3.56
CA PRO A 193 -21.83 -7.93 4.47
C PRO A 193 -20.82 -9.04 4.78
N GLY A 194 -20.65 -9.35 6.07
CA GLY A 194 -19.71 -10.36 6.56
C GLY A 194 -18.25 -9.90 6.60
N ALA A 195 -17.93 -8.66 6.19
CA ALA A 195 -16.59 -8.12 6.35
C ALA A 195 -16.21 -7.97 7.83
N ARG A 196 -14.94 -8.19 8.14
CA ARG A 196 -14.34 -7.92 9.46
C ARG A 196 -13.65 -6.56 9.43
N ASN A 197 -13.70 -5.82 10.54
CA ASN A 197 -12.99 -4.54 10.64
C ASN A 197 -11.60 -4.72 11.26
N LEU A 198 -10.57 -4.24 10.58
CA LEU A 198 -9.22 -4.11 11.10
C LEU A 198 -8.68 -2.75 10.64
N HIS A 199 -8.81 -1.73 11.49
CA HIS A 199 -8.44 -0.39 11.11
C HIS A 199 -6.94 -0.31 10.82
N TYR A 200 -6.56 0.26 9.68
CA TYR A 200 -5.14 0.27 9.27
C TYR A 200 -4.21 0.97 10.28
N LEU A 201 -4.71 1.97 11.02
CA LEU A 201 -3.93 2.64 12.08
C LEU A 201 -3.57 1.69 13.23
N ASP A 202 -4.34 0.63 13.45
CA ASP A 202 -4.01 -0.36 14.48
C ASP A 202 -2.71 -1.09 14.14
N LEU A 203 -2.31 -1.13 12.87
CA LEU A 203 -1.05 -1.72 12.40
C LEU A 203 0.15 -0.78 12.59
N LEU A 204 -0.11 0.46 13.02
CA LEU A 204 0.90 1.49 13.20
C LEU A 204 1.10 1.83 14.68
N ASP A 205 2.33 2.18 15.05
CA ASP A 205 2.67 2.76 16.33
C ASP A 205 2.29 4.25 16.41
N ALA A 206 2.58 4.89 17.55
CA ALA A 206 2.28 6.31 17.77
C ALA A 206 3.08 7.26 16.85
N HIS A 207 4.12 6.76 16.19
CA HIS A 207 4.95 7.49 15.25
C HIS A 207 4.60 7.19 13.79
N GLY A 208 3.53 6.43 13.53
CA GLY A 208 3.09 6.06 12.18
C GLY A 208 3.95 4.97 11.53
N ARG A 209 4.72 4.21 12.31
CA ARG A 209 5.58 3.12 11.84
C ARG A 209 4.87 1.79 12.00
N LEU A 210 5.18 0.81 11.14
CA LEU A 210 4.64 -0.54 11.31
C LEU A 210 5.03 -1.09 12.69
N ARG A 211 4.05 -1.66 13.40
CA ARG A 211 4.31 -2.35 14.66
C ARG A 211 5.20 -3.59 14.46
N PRO A 212 5.83 -4.11 15.53
CA PRO A 212 6.52 -5.39 15.48
C PRO A 212 5.62 -6.54 15.02
N ASP A 213 6.19 -7.56 14.37
CA ASP A 213 5.42 -8.67 13.76
C ASP A 213 4.55 -9.44 14.76
N GLU A 214 4.99 -9.55 16.03
CA GLU A 214 4.19 -10.15 17.11
C GLU A 214 2.92 -9.35 17.40
N GLU A 215 3.04 -8.03 17.53
CA GLU A 215 1.91 -7.13 17.73
C GLU A 215 0.95 -7.08 16.53
N LEU A 216 1.50 -7.16 15.31
CA LEU A 216 0.72 -7.23 14.09
C LEU A 216 -0.07 -8.54 14.03
N ARG A 217 0.56 -9.67 14.36
CA ARG A 217 -0.10 -10.99 14.42
C ARG A 217 -1.26 -10.99 15.42
N ALA A 218 -1.03 -10.48 16.63
CA ALA A 218 -2.07 -10.42 17.66
C ALA A 218 -3.30 -9.61 17.21
N ARG A 219 -3.09 -8.48 16.49
CA ARG A 219 -4.18 -7.64 15.98
C ARG A 219 -4.95 -8.29 14.85
N VAL A 220 -4.25 -8.94 13.93
CA VAL A 220 -4.85 -9.69 12.81
C VAL A 220 -5.69 -10.85 13.33
N GLU A 221 -5.19 -11.59 14.33
CA GLU A 221 -5.92 -12.67 14.99
C GLU A 221 -7.13 -12.16 15.79
N ALA A 222 -6.99 -11.04 16.51
CA ALA A 222 -8.09 -10.40 17.23
C ALA A 222 -9.20 -9.91 16.28
N ALA A 223 -8.85 -9.48 15.07
CA ALA A 223 -9.80 -9.17 14.01
C ALA A 223 -10.41 -10.44 13.37
N GLY A 224 -10.03 -11.63 13.81
CA GLY A 224 -10.54 -12.93 13.37
C GLY A 224 -9.92 -13.46 12.08
N LEU A 225 -8.89 -12.80 11.53
CA LEU A 225 -8.25 -13.19 10.27
C LEU A 225 -7.30 -14.38 10.49
N ARG A 226 -7.31 -15.31 9.54
CA ARG A 226 -6.47 -16.51 9.54
C ARG A 226 -5.61 -16.58 8.28
N ALA A 227 -4.32 -16.88 8.45
CA ALA A 227 -3.35 -16.94 7.35
C ALA A 227 -3.59 -18.11 6.37
N ASP A 228 -4.33 -19.14 6.80
CA ASP A 228 -4.67 -20.32 6.01
C ASP A 228 -5.86 -20.11 5.06
N ARG A 229 -6.45 -18.91 5.03
CA ARG A 229 -7.62 -18.59 4.20
C ARG A 229 -7.37 -17.35 3.33
N PRO A 230 -7.85 -17.34 2.08
CA PRO A 230 -7.81 -16.15 1.24
C PRO A 230 -8.42 -14.92 1.90
N VAL A 231 -7.85 -13.75 1.62
CA VAL A 231 -8.31 -12.45 2.12
C VAL A 231 -8.58 -11.51 0.96
N ILE A 232 -9.71 -10.81 0.99
CA ILE A 232 -9.98 -9.63 0.15
C ILE A 232 -10.00 -8.40 1.06
N ALA A 233 -9.05 -7.50 0.88
CA ALA A 233 -8.94 -6.27 1.65
C ALA A 233 -9.47 -5.07 0.88
N TYR A 234 -10.19 -4.19 1.56
CA TYR A 234 -10.70 -2.94 0.98
C TYR A 234 -10.70 -1.81 2.00
N CYS A 235 -10.81 -0.57 1.52
CA CYS A 235 -11.08 0.57 2.39
C CYS A 235 -12.03 1.56 1.70
N ARG A 236 -11.63 2.81 1.49
CA ARG A 236 -12.40 3.80 0.71
C ARG A 236 -11.91 3.90 -0.74
N LEU A 237 -10.61 4.09 -0.92
CA LEU A 237 -9.91 4.22 -2.21
C LEU A 237 -8.63 3.38 -2.23
N SER A 238 -8.62 2.22 -1.58
CA SER A 238 -7.50 1.26 -1.56
C SER A 238 -6.17 1.68 -0.91
N HIS A 239 -5.92 2.96 -0.60
CA HIS A 239 -4.65 3.40 -0.01
C HIS A 239 -4.35 2.69 1.33
N ARG A 240 -5.31 2.75 2.25
CA ARG A 240 -5.22 2.11 3.59
C ARG A 240 -5.17 0.58 3.50
N ALA A 241 -5.95 0.01 2.59
CA ALA A 241 -5.99 -1.43 2.40
C ALA A 241 -4.69 -1.96 1.77
N SER A 242 -3.98 -1.17 0.97
CA SER A 242 -2.67 -1.54 0.42
C SER A 242 -1.64 -1.77 1.52
N LEU A 243 -1.61 -0.91 2.55
CA LEU A 243 -0.78 -1.12 3.74
C LEU A 243 -1.15 -2.42 4.46
N LEU A 244 -2.46 -2.67 4.68
CA LEU A 244 -2.92 -3.92 5.28
C LEU A 244 -2.50 -5.14 4.44
N THR A 245 -2.66 -5.10 3.11
CA THR A 245 -2.23 -6.22 2.24
C THR A 245 -0.73 -6.48 2.32
N PHE A 246 0.08 -5.42 2.40
CA PHE A 246 1.52 -5.52 2.62
C PHE A 246 1.83 -6.24 3.93
N VAL A 247 1.20 -5.83 5.04
CA VAL A 247 1.40 -6.48 6.34
C VAL A 247 1.01 -7.95 6.31
N LEU A 248 -0.18 -8.27 5.79
CA LEU A 248 -0.66 -9.65 5.73
C LEU A 248 0.29 -10.55 4.92
N GLN A 249 0.71 -10.11 3.73
CA GLN A 249 1.52 -10.93 2.83
C GLN A 249 2.99 -10.95 3.24
N GLU A 250 3.61 -9.78 3.39
CA GLU A 250 5.07 -9.64 3.44
C GLU A 250 5.65 -9.77 4.85
N ARG A 251 4.81 -9.58 5.89
CA ARG A 251 5.20 -9.66 7.31
C ARG A 251 4.60 -10.88 8.01
N LEU A 252 3.36 -11.24 7.67
CA LEU A 252 2.62 -12.28 8.38
C LEU A 252 2.41 -13.58 7.58
N GLY A 253 2.84 -13.62 6.32
CA GLY A 253 2.87 -14.85 5.52
C GLY A 253 1.52 -15.32 4.97
N PHE A 254 0.54 -14.43 4.82
CA PHE A 254 -0.72 -14.77 4.15
C PHE A 254 -0.46 -14.98 2.65
N ALA A 255 -0.77 -16.19 2.16
CA ALA A 255 -0.41 -16.58 0.79
C ALA A 255 -1.33 -15.99 -0.30
N ASP A 256 -2.64 -15.84 -0.04
CA ASP A 256 -3.62 -15.30 -1.00
C ASP A 256 -4.32 -14.08 -0.39
N VAL A 257 -3.76 -12.89 -0.64
CA VAL A 257 -4.37 -11.61 -0.27
C VAL A 257 -4.58 -10.81 -1.54
N ARG A 258 -5.80 -10.33 -1.73
CA ARG A 258 -6.22 -9.54 -2.89
C ARG A 258 -6.68 -8.17 -2.43
N LEU A 259 -6.26 -7.13 -3.14
CA LEU A 259 -6.74 -5.77 -2.91
C LEU A 259 -7.96 -5.52 -3.79
N TYR A 260 -9.11 -5.21 -3.18
CA TYR A 260 -10.27 -4.67 -3.89
C TYR A 260 -10.14 -3.14 -3.96
N ASP A 261 -9.62 -2.67 -5.08
CA ASP A 261 -9.22 -1.27 -5.25
C ASP A 261 -10.41 -0.32 -5.44
N GLY A 262 -11.50 -0.81 -6.03
CA GLY A 262 -12.79 -0.11 -6.11
C GLY A 262 -13.31 0.32 -4.74
N SER A 263 -13.10 -0.52 -3.72
CA SER A 263 -13.29 -0.20 -2.30
C SER A 263 -14.68 0.41 -2.02
N TRP A 264 -14.86 1.14 -0.92
CA TRP A 264 -16.17 1.70 -0.54
C TRP A 264 -16.68 2.77 -1.49
N THR A 265 -15.80 3.54 -2.16
CA THR A 265 -16.24 4.54 -3.14
C THR A 265 -16.95 3.90 -4.35
N GLU A 266 -16.55 2.69 -4.77
CA GLU A 266 -17.34 1.92 -5.74
C GLU A 266 -18.53 1.23 -5.07
N TRP A 267 -18.29 0.45 -4.01
CA TRP A 267 -19.30 -0.42 -3.42
C TRP A 267 -20.52 0.35 -2.88
N GLY A 268 -20.27 1.39 -2.08
CA GLY A 268 -21.28 2.21 -1.43
C GLY A 268 -22.03 3.15 -2.38
N SER A 269 -21.61 3.27 -3.64
CA SER A 269 -22.29 4.05 -4.67
C SER A 269 -22.92 3.20 -5.78
N THR A 270 -22.66 1.89 -5.79
CA THR A 270 -23.21 1.02 -6.83
C THR A 270 -24.64 0.60 -6.48
N VAL A 271 -25.57 0.84 -7.41
CA VAL A 271 -26.97 0.41 -7.30
C VAL A 271 -27.04 -1.11 -7.10
N GLY A 272 -27.80 -1.54 -6.08
CA GLY A 272 -28.02 -2.96 -5.78
C GLY A 272 -26.87 -3.65 -5.05
N SER A 273 -25.79 -2.97 -4.68
CA SER A 273 -24.78 -3.55 -3.78
C SER A 273 -25.38 -3.79 -2.38
N PRO A 274 -25.23 -4.99 -1.80
CA PRO A 274 -25.72 -5.25 -0.45
C PRO A 274 -24.82 -4.56 0.57
N ILE A 275 -25.43 -4.01 1.62
CA ILE A 275 -24.75 -3.21 2.65
C ILE A 275 -25.19 -3.71 4.02
N ALA A 276 -24.23 -3.94 4.90
CA ALA A 276 -24.45 -4.14 6.33
C ALA A 276 -24.04 -2.88 7.09
N HIS A 277 -24.65 -2.65 8.24
CA HIS A 277 -24.29 -1.56 9.15
C HIS A 277 -24.72 -1.91 10.58
N HIS A 278 -24.07 -1.30 11.56
CA HIS A 278 -24.41 -1.45 12.98
C HIS A 278 -25.20 -0.27 13.52
N ARG A 279 -25.28 0.84 12.77
CA ARG A 279 -26.16 1.96 13.14
C ARG A 279 -27.63 1.55 13.11
N PRO A 280 -28.48 2.13 13.98
CA PRO A 280 -29.92 1.93 13.93
C PRO A 280 -30.50 2.33 12.57
N SER A 281 -31.53 1.62 12.13
CA SER A 281 -32.31 2.06 10.96
C SER A 281 -33.08 3.34 11.33
N PRO A 282 -33.14 4.35 10.46
CA PRO A 282 -33.97 5.52 10.72
C PRO A 282 -35.43 5.07 10.82
N THR A 283 -36.09 5.45 11.92
CA THR A 283 -37.55 5.43 12.01
C THR A 283 -38.09 6.53 11.11
N LEU A 284 -38.92 6.15 10.14
CA LEU A 284 -39.70 7.07 9.32
C LEU A 284 -40.80 7.75 10.15
#